data_AF-T1JVC8-F1
#
_entry.id   AF-T1JVC8-F1
#
_cell.length_a   1.000
_cell.length_b   1.000
_cell.length_c   1.000
_cell.angle_alpha   90.00
_cell.angle_beta   90.00
_cell.angle_gamma   90.00
#
_symmetry.space_group_name_H-M   'P 1'
#
loop_
_entity.id
_entity.type
_entity.pdbx_description
1 polymer ?
#
loop_
_entity_poly.entity_id
_entity_poly.type
_entity_poly.pdbx_seq_one_letter_code
_entity_poly.pdbx_strand_id
1 'polypeptide(L)'
;MAASSCPNIVDEFAKISASLEEEFDESKGHQLALRDWSLLSNWIMQFIEEAKDVPDLVDEICDAPTLADRITLIVSVDSLRTGMETASEEMINVCERKEHKNVETSHILLSLGLRFLKLKNFEKALETFNRSLQICPHPQDMDITRSMKYRNMFSMILANRCRIFNMQNRYEQSLADLDLAIKYAVDPAFVRSLFDARELLVDEIRENVFDSSVYEPAQDGLENVFNNPNIHGAVASLKMAYKPRLGRHIVATAPIPKNISVISEKAYAYWLAPSYYDIYCAHCMQSLNDQPFPCRYCKYFRFCNEECYEEAWKEYHGIECKYMPVLRYFANAHLALRIVLMNGIEESIEAYYEVMSKQKFPVEARMVYRKRLKDILTLISHDHLIDKFMTTGTFTAAFLTIFVRSLGLIDEELIDDFGGLMLKLLAIIRVNSLLISDNTKRDEENDDFVSPKNSRAEIGAGLFGASSFINHSCDHNCNRTFIGNRMVISTNRDVEVGPFGLQRKTSNDNGSLLLQVCLPCMCCSHVNLNLILSNSLLIYSLNFFIYSELVTNFVSNFAKIFLKIKKKTFDDLNYQLLVVLLSSYDKTIT
;
A
#
# COMPACT_ATOMS: atom_id res chain seq x y z
N MET A 1 -13.92 -47.24 -2.20
CA MET A 1 -14.76 -46.86 -3.34
C MET A 1 -15.71 -45.75 -2.90
N ALA A 2 -15.25 -44.50 -3.02
CA ALA A 2 -16.05 -43.27 -3.08
C ALA A 2 -15.05 -42.12 -3.34
N ALA A 3 -14.34 -42.25 -4.46
CA ALA A 3 -13.50 -41.22 -5.04
C ALA A 3 -14.10 -40.91 -6.39
N SER A 4 -14.98 -39.91 -6.45
CA SER A 4 -15.40 -39.25 -7.68
C SER A 4 -16.43 -38.16 -7.37
N SER A 5 -16.35 -37.08 -8.14
CA SER A 5 -17.27 -35.93 -8.24
C SER A 5 -17.06 -34.75 -7.29
N CYS A 6 -16.01 -33.97 -7.55
CA CYS A 6 -16.19 -32.51 -7.59
C CYS A 6 -15.78 -32.01 -8.99
N PRO A 7 -16.68 -32.09 -10.00
CA PRO A 7 -16.34 -31.75 -11.38
C PRO A 7 -16.30 -30.23 -11.67
N ASN A 8 -16.68 -29.38 -10.71
CA ASN A 8 -16.94 -27.97 -10.98
C ASN A 8 -15.78 -27.00 -10.69
N ILE A 9 -14.77 -27.38 -9.89
CA ILE A 9 -13.66 -26.46 -9.54
C ILE A 9 -12.74 -26.20 -10.74
N VAL A 10 -12.40 -27.24 -11.51
CA VAL A 10 -11.50 -27.14 -12.67
C VAL A 10 -12.17 -26.39 -13.83
N ASP A 11 -13.48 -26.59 -14.05
CA ASP A 11 -14.24 -25.89 -15.10
C ASP A 11 -14.58 -24.44 -14.74
N GLU A 12 -14.74 -24.11 -13.45
CA GLU A 12 -14.84 -22.73 -12.95
C GLU A 12 -13.49 -22.01 -13.07
N PHE A 13 -12.37 -22.66 -12.72
CA PHE A 13 -11.03 -22.09 -12.88
C PHE A 13 -10.62 -21.88 -14.34
N ALA A 14 -11.04 -22.76 -15.25
CA ALA A 14 -10.84 -22.58 -16.69
C ALA A 14 -11.60 -21.35 -17.23
N LYS A 15 -12.81 -21.08 -16.70
CA LYS A 15 -13.58 -19.86 -17.02
C LYS A 15 -12.98 -18.61 -16.38
N ILE A 16 -12.44 -18.70 -15.17
CA ILE A 16 -11.72 -17.61 -14.48
C ILE A 16 -10.44 -17.25 -15.25
N SER A 17 -9.65 -18.25 -15.67
CA SER A 17 -8.45 -18.04 -16.48
C SER A 17 -8.79 -17.44 -17.85
N ALA A 18 -9.91 -17.84 -18.47
CA ALA A 18 -10.37 -17.27 -19.75
C ALA A 18 -10.93 -15.83 -19.59
N SER A 19 -11.58 -15.53 -18.46
CA SER A 19 -12.10 -14.20 -18.11
C SER A 19 -10.97 -13.20 -17.82
N LEU A 20 -9.92 -13.65 -17.12
CA LEU A 20 -8.71 -12.86 -16.86
C LEU A 20 -7.92 -12.53 -18.15
N GLU A 21 -8.06 -13.36 -19.19
CA GLU A 21 -7.47 -13.12 -20.52
C GLU A 21 -8.33 -12.18 -21.39
N GLU A 22 -9.66 -12.16 -21.23
CA GLU A 22 -10.58 -11.25 -21.97
C GLU A 22 -10.66 -9.82 -21.39
N GLU A 23 -10.29 -9.58 -20.13
CA GLU A 23 -10.50 -8.30 -19.40
C GLU A 23 -9.50 -7.16 -19.70
N PHE A 24 -8.66 -7.28 -20.73
CA PHE A 24 -7.75 -6.21 -21.19
C PHE A 24 -8.42 -5.18 -22.14
N ASP A 25 -9.71 -4.85 -21.95
CA ASP A 25 -10.34 -3.67 -22.56
C ASP A 25 -10.34 -2.50 -21.54
N GLU A 26 -9.31 -1.66 -21.67
CA GLU A 26 -8.98 -0.52 -20.80
C GLU A 26 -10.05 0.59 -20.78
N SER A 27 -11.12 0.48 -21.59
CA SER A 27 -12.17 1.51 -21.73
C SER A 27 -13.20 1.56 -20.58
N LYS A 28 -13.16 0.64 -19.60
CA LYS A 28 -14.14 0.56 -18.48
C LYS A 28 -13.52 0.72 -17.09
N GLY A 29 -12.37 1.38 -17.01
CA GLY A 29 -11.43 1.39 -15.89
C GLY A 29 -11.84 2.06 -14.57
N HIS A 30 -13.13 2.22 -14.22
CA HIS A 30 -13.52 2.67 -12.87
C HIS A 30 -14.58 1.80 -12.19
N GLN A 31 -15.32 0.95 -12.91
CA GLN A 31 -16.40 0.14 -12.33
C GLN A 31 -16.10 -1.35 -12.17
N LEU A 32 -14.99 -1.88 -12.73
CA LEU A 32 -14.73 -3.32 -12.80
C LEU A 32 -13.69 -3.86 -11.79
N ALA A 33 -12.79 -3.02 -11.24
CA ALA A 33 -11.90 -3.39 -10.12
C ALA A 33 -12.64 -3.77 -8.82
N LEU A 34 -13.97 -3.68 -8.89
CA LEU A 34 -14.96 -3.78 -7.85
C LEU A 34 -15.63 -5.17 -7.85
N ARG A 35 -15.56 -5.96 -8.93
CA ARG A 35 -16.25 -7.28 -9.04
C ARG A 35 -15.42 -8.52 -8.66
N ASP A 36 -14.10 -8.41 -8.59
CA ASP A 36 -13.19 -9.56 -8.39
C ASP A 36 -12.81 -9.89 -6.95
N TRP A 37 -13.21 -9.06 -5.99
CA TRP A 37 -13.03 -9.34 -4.56
C TRP A 37 -13.92 -10.49 -4.06
N SER A 38 -14.87 -10.92 -4.89
CA SER A 38 -15.76 -12.05 -4.61
C SER A 38 -15.00 -13.37 -4.43
N LEU A 39 -13.82 -13.59 -5.04
CA LEU A 39 -13.14 -14.90 -4.97
C LEU A 39 -12.43 -15.17 -3.63
N LEU A 40 -11.62 -14.23 -3.11
CA LEU A 40 -10.97 -14.39 -1.80
C LEU A 40 -12.01 -14.31 -0.66
N SER A 41 -13.02 -13.46 -0.82
CA SER A 41 -14.14 -13.39 0.12
C SER A 41 -14.99 -14.64 0.10
N ASN A 42 -15.37 -15.17 -1.07
CA ASN A 42 -16.09 -16.43 -1.18
C ASN A 42 -15.24 -17.59 -0.66
N TRP A 43 -13.92 -17.59 -0.87
CA TRP A 43 -13.03 -18.60 -0.27
C TRP A 43 -13.01 -18.51 1.25
N ILE A 44 -12.83 -17.32 1.85
CA ILE A 44 -12.89 -17.13 3.31
C ILE A 44 -14.29 -17.48 3.87
N MET A 45 -15.35 -17.22 3.12
CA MET A 45 -16.73 -17.46 3.56
C MET A 45 -17.18 -18.92 3.40
N GLN A 46 -16.78 -19.58 2.32
CA GLN A 46 -16.91 -21.03 2.13
C GLN A 46 -16.03 -21.78 3.14
N PHE A 47 -14.85 -21.25 3.45
CA PHE A 47 -13.97 -21.71 4.53
C PHE A 47 -14.64 -21.61 5.92
N ILE A 48 -15.28 -20.50 6.28
CA ILE A 48 -16.02 -20.37 7.54
C ILE A 48 -17.19 -21.37 7.59
N GLU A 49 -17.75 -21.69 6.44
CA GLU A 49 -18.84 -22.64 6.28
C GLU A 49 -18.38 -24.12 6.37
N GLU A 50 -17.20 -24.45 5.86
CA GLU A 50 -16.55 -25.76 6.00
C GLU A 50 -15.90 -25.95 7.38
N ALA A 51 -15.40 -24.88 8.01
CA ALA A 51 -14.90 -24.88 9.38
C ALA A 51 -15.99 -25.07 10.45
N LYS A 52 -17.28 -25.11 10.06
CA LYS A 52 -18.39 -25.52 10.94
C LYS A 52 -18.18 -26.94 11.51
N ASP A 53 -17.39 -27.78 10.85
CA ASP A 53 -17.04 -29.12 11.31
C ASP A 53 -15.87 -29.15 12.32
N VAL A 54 -15.29 -27.99 12.69
CA VAL A 54 -14.30 -27.87 13.78
C VAL A 54 -14.75 -26.83 14.82
N PRO A 55 -15.79 -27.15 15.63
CA PRO A 55 -16.46 -26.18 16.51
C PRO A 55 -15.55 -25.49 17.53
N ASP A 56 -14.42 -26.13 17.88
CA ASP A 56 -13.53 -25.69 18.95
C ASP A 56 -12.30 -24.90 18.42
N LEU A 57 -11.99 -24.95 17.12
CA LEU A 57 -10.76 -24.33 16.57
C LEU A 57 -10.71 -22.81 16.79
N VAL A 58 -11.85 -22.14 16.67
CA VAL A 58 -11.92 -20.69 16.91
C VAL A 58 -11.63 -20.38 18.39
N ASP A 59 -12.19 -21.16 19.30
CA ASP A 59 -11.96 -21.00 20.74
C ASP A 59 -10.50 -21.35 21.10
N GLU A 60 -9.90 -22.36 20.48
CA GLU A 60 -8.48 -22.71 20.63
C GLU A 60 -7.55 -21.60 20.12
N ILE A 61 -7.85 -20.99 18.97
CA ILE A 61 -7.10 -19.82 18.45
C ILE A 61 -7.23 -18.62 19.41
N CYS A 62 -8.41 -18.45 20.01
CA CYS A 62 -8.62 -17.40 21.02
C CYS A 62 -7.72 -17.62 22.24
N ASP A 63 -7.67 -18.86 22.74
CA ASP A 63 -6.97 -19.22 23.97
C ASP A 63 -5.47 -19.48 23.76
N ALA A 64 -4.99 -19.49 22.51
CA ALA A 64 -3.60 -19.70 22.15
C ALA A 64 -2.66 -18.67 22.83
N PRO A 65 -1.55 -19.14 23.45
CA PRO A 65 -0.72 -18.28 24.31
C PRO A 65 0.18 -17.31 23.52
N THR A 66 0.53 -17.66 22.28
CA THR A 66 1.33 -16.79 21.40
C THR A 66 0.70 -16.63 20.02
N LEU A 67 1.18 -15.64 19.27
CA LEU A 67 0.77 -15.44 17.88
C LEU A 67 1.22 -16.58 16.98
N ALA A 68 2.36 -17.22 17.26
CA ALA A 68 2.84 -18.38 16.52
C ALA A 68 1.89 -19.57 16.73
N ASP A 69 1.48 -19.85 17.97
CA ASP A 69 0.55 -20.94 18.29
C ASP A 69 -0.79 -20.79 17.54
N ARG A 70 -1.27 -19.55 17.35
CA ARG A 70 -2.47 -19.27 16.54
C ARG A 70 -2.31 -19.70 15.08
N ILE A 71 -1.12 -19.51 14.52
CA ILE A 71 -0.82 -19.94 13.15
C ILE A 71 -0.69 -21.45 13.09
N THR A 72 0.03 -22.04 14.05
CA THR A 72 0.20 -23.50 14.15
C THR A 72 -1.14 -24.21 14.18
N LEU A 73 -2.09 -23.75 15.01
CA LEU A 73 -3.43 -24.32 15.10
C LEU A 73 -4.18 -24.34 13.76
N ILE A 74 -3.98 -23.32 12.91
CA ILE A 74 -4.62 -23.25 11.60
C ILE A 74 -3.90 -24.15 10.59
N VAL A 75 -2.57 -24.08 10.55
CA VAL A 75 -1.75 -24.82 9.58
C VAL A 75 -1.68 -26.32 9.91
N SER A 76 -1.89 -26.71 11.16
CA SER A 76 -1.95 -28.13 11.55
C SER A 76 -3.23 -28.84 11.12
N VAL A 77 -4.25 -28.11 10.67
CA VAL A 77 -5.48 -28.73 10.15
C VAL A 77 -5.27 -29.11 8.68
N ASP A 78 -5.16 -30.42 8.42
CA ASP A 78 -4.82 -30.97 7.09
C ASP A 78 -5.67 -30.40 5.95
N SER A 79 -6.99 -30.28 6.14
CA SER A 79 -7.89 -29.73 5.12
C SER A 79 -7.60 -28.27 4.81
N LEU A 80 -7.31 -27.45 5.84
CA LEU A 80 -7.00 -26.03 5.68
C LEU A 80 -5.64 -25.86 5.01
N ARG A 81 -4.64 -26.61 5.47
CA ARG A 81 -3.31 -26.58 4.89
C ARG A 81 -3.32 -26.96 3.42
N THR A 82 -3.98 -28.08 3.08
CA THR A 82 -4.09 -28.55 1.69
C THR A 82 -4.80 -27.50 0.81
N GLY A 83 -5.85 -26.86 1.34
CA GLY A 83 -6.54 -25.77 0.64
C GLY A 83 -5.64 -24.56 0.38
N MET A 84 -4.85 -24.15 1.38
CA MET A 84 -3.89 -23.05 1.24
C MET A 84 -2.76 -23.39 0.26
N GLU A 85 -2.24 -24.61 0.29
CA GLU A 85 -1.20 -25.09 -0.63
C GLU A 85 -1.72 -25.12 -2.08
N THR A 86 -2.93 -25.64 -2.31
CA THR A 86 -3.57 -25.68 -3.63
C THR A 86 -3.77 -24.27 -4.21
N ALA A 87 -4.32 -23.35 -3.41
CA ALA A 87 -4.50 -21.96 -3.82
C ALA A 87 -3.15 -21.26 -4.08
N SER A 88 -2.11 -21.61 -3.31
CA SER A 88 -0.77 -21.08 -3.51
C SER A 88 -0.19 -21.53 -4.85
N GLU A 89 -0.33 -22.81 -5.21
CA GLU A 89 0.11 -23.33 -6.52
C GLU A 89 -0.57 -22.61 -7.69
N GLU A 90 -1.88 -22.34 -7.59
CA GLU A 90 -2.60 -21.58 -8.62
C GLU A 90 -2.08 -20.15 -8.75
N MET A 91 -1.86 -19.46 -7.62
CA MET A 91 -1.27 -18.13 -7.59
C MET A 91 0.16 -18.10 -8.17
N ILE A 92 0.95 -19.14 -7.89
CA ILE A 92 2.29 -19.32 -8.46
C ILE A 92 2.21 -19.49 -9.96
N ASN A 93 1.29 -20.33 -10.46
CA ASN A 93 1.07 -20.50 -11.89
C ASN A 93 0.70 -19.17 -12.58
N VAL A 94 -0.03 -18.28 -11.91
CA VAL A 94 -0.29 -16.92 -12.44
C VAL A 94 0.99 -16.08 -12.49
N CYS A 95 1.85 -16.16 -11.47
CA CYS A 95 3.15 -15.48 -11.46
C CYS A 95 4.10 -16.03 -12.54
N GLU A 96 4.13 -17.35 -12.74
CA GLU A 96 4.98 -18.05 -13.69
C GLU A 96 4.51 -17.95 -15.14
N ARG A 97 3.21 -17.78 -15.38
CA ARG A 97 2.62 -17.58 -16.71
C ARG A 97 3.06 -16.29 -17.41
N LYS A 98 4.05 -15.58 -16.85
CA LYS A 98 4.75 -14.47 -17.50
C LYS A 98 3.74 -13.53 -18.14
N GLU A 99 2.86 -12.92 -17.35
CA GLU A 99 2.18 -11.68 -17.77
C GLU A 99 3.17 -10.49 -17.85
N HIS A 100 4.34 -10.79 -18.40
CA HIS A 100 5.38 -9.86 -18.75
C HIS A 100 5.01 -9.25 -20.08
N LYS A 101 5.20 -7.94 -20.11
CA LYS A 101 5.55 -7.16 -21.30
C LYS A 101 5.44 -7.93 -22.62
N ASN A 102 4.36 -7.66 -23.36
CA ASN A 102 4.04 -8.30 -24.62
C ASN A 102 4.41 -7.39 -25.80
N VAL A 103 5.28 -7.90 -26.67
CA VAL A 103 5.75 -7.16 -27.85
C VAL A 103 4.61 -6.86 -28.82
N GLU A 104 3.73 -7.83 -29.07
CA GLU A 104 2.63 -7.68 -30.01
C GLU A 104 1.63 -6.64 -29.53
N THR A 105 1.26 -6.69 -28.25
CA THR A 105 0.44 -5.65 -27.60
C THR A 105 1.13 -4.28 -27.67
N SER A 106 2.42 -4.20 -27.38
CA SER A 106 3.20 -2.96 -27.47
C SER A 106 3.22 -2.40 -28.91
N HIS A 107 3.32 -3.25 -29.93
CA HIS A 107 3.26 -2.87 -31.34
C HIS A 107 1.87 -2.36 -31.76
N ILE A 108 0.79 -2.98 -31.28
CA ILE A 108 -0.58 -2.50 -31.48
C ILE A 108 -0.75 -1.10 -30.89
N LEU A 109 -0.27 -0.90 -29.65
CA LEU A 109 -0.30 0.40 -28.98
C LEU A 109 0.54 1.45 -29.74
N LEU A 110 1.75 1.10 -30.19
CA LEU A 110 2.57 1.98 -31.02
C LEU A 110 1.80 2.42 -32.28
N SER A 111 1.14 1.47 -32.96
CA SER A 111 0.34 1.74 -34.15
C SER A 111 -0.86 2.64 -33.85
N LEU A 112 -1.52 2.46 -32.70
CA LEU A 112 -2.61 3.30 -32.23
C LEU A 112 -2.14 4.72 -31.88
N GLY A 113 -1.02 4.86 -31.17
CA GLY A 113 -0.41 6.14 -30.84
C GLY A 113 -0.02 6.94 -32.09
N LEU A 114 0.51 6.28 -33.11
CA LEU A 114 0.78 6.90 -34.42
C LEU A 114 -0.49 7.38 -35.13
N ARG A 115 -1.64 6.70 -34.97
CA ARG A 115 -2.93 7.17 -35.48
C ARG A 115 -3.39 8.43 -34.75
N PHE A 116 -3.33 8.45 -33.42
CA PHE A 116 -3.66 9.65 -32.64
C PHE A 116 -2.75 10.83 -32.97
N LEU A 117 -1.45 10.58 -33.17
CA LEU A 117 -0.50 11.61 -33.59
C LEU A 117 -0.86 12.21 -34.96
N LYS A 118 -1.26 11.39 -35.93
CA LYS A 118 -1.75 11.87 -37.24
C LYS A 118 -3.01 12.72 -37.11
N LEU A 119 -3.88 12.39 -36.16
CA LEU A 119 -5.08 13.17 -35.83
C LEU A 119 -4.79 14.40 -34.97
N LYS A 120 -3.52 14.68 -34.65
CA LYS A 120 -3.08 15.76 -33.74
C LYS A 120 -3.68 15.68 -32.33
N ASN A 121 -4.13 14.49 -31.91
CA ASN A 121 -4.55 14.25 -30.53
C ASN A 121 -3.32 13.86 -29.70
N PHE A 122 -2.56 14.88 -29.27
CA PHE A 122 -1.28 14.69 -28.60
C PHE A 122 -1.40 14.01 -27.24
N GLU A 123 -2.45 14.31 -26.48
CA GLU A 123 -2.70 13.72 -25.16
C GLU A 123 -2.89 12.20 -25.26
N LYS A 124 -3.83 11.74 -26.10
CA LYS A 124 -4.04 10.30 -26.31
C LYS A 124 -2.85 9.61 -26.95
N ALA A 125 -2.14 10.29 -27.85
CA ALA A 125 -0.95 9.73 -28.47
C ALA A 125 0.17 9.48 -27.43
N LEU A 126 0.40 10.47 -26.55
CA LEU A 126 1.37 10.39 -25.46
C LEU A 126 1.03 9.29 -24.45
N GLU A 127 -0.23 9.23 -24.00
CA GLU A 127 -0.73 8.17 -23.13
C GLU A 127 -0.50 6.78 -23.75
N THR A 128 -0.85 6.63 -25.03
CA THR A 128 -0.68 5.37 -25.74
C THR A 128 0.80 4.98 -25.89
N PHE A 129 1.70 5.93 -26.14
CA PHE A 129 3.14 5.66 -26.19
C PHE A 129 3.69 5.29 -24.81
N ASN A 130 3.24 5.93 -23.73
CA ASN A 130 3.60 5.57 -22.36
C ASN A 130 3.16 4.14 -22.02
N ARG A 131 1.94 3.75 -22.39
CA ARG A 131 1.44 2.38 -22.23
C ARG A 131 2.22 1.39 -23.09
N SER A 132 2.56 1.76 -24.33
CA SER A 132 3.38 0.95 -25.23
C SER A 132 4.77 0.66 -24.63
N LEU A 133 5.42 1.64 -24.00
CA LEU A 133 6.70 1.46 -23.29
C LEU A 133 6.56 0.58 -22.04
N GLN A 134 5.47 0.73 -21.28
CA GLN A 134 5.19 -0.10 -20.09
C GLN A 134 5.07 -1.58 -20.45
N ILE A 135 4.45 -1.90 -21.59
CA ILE A 135 4.25 -3.27 -22.06
C ILE A 135 5.40 -3.75 -22.97
N CYS A 136 6.30 -2.89 -23.44
CA CYS A 136 7.46 -3.32 -24.22
C CYS A 136 8.50 -4.01 -23.33
N PRO A 137 9.03 -5.19 -23.71
CA PRO A 137 10.20 -5.77 -23.07
C PRO A 137 11.37 -4.79 -23.08
N HIS A 138 12.04 -4.66 -21.94
CA HIS A 138 13.11 -3.68 -21.80
C HIS A 138 14.41 -4.16 -22.48
N PRO A 139 15.09 -3.32 -23.29
CA PRO A 139 16.30 -3.69 -24.03
C PRO A 139 17.49 -4.20 -23.21
N GLN A 140 17.69 -3.73 -21.98
CA GLN A 140 18.87 -4.07 -21.17
C GLN A 140 18.85 -5.49 -20.60
N ASP A 141 17.66 -6.10 -20.52
CA ASP A 141 17.43 -7.35 -19.79
C ASP A 141 17.18 -8.54 -20.72
N MET A 142 17.53 -8.40 -22.01
CA MET A 142 17.30 -9.43 -23.05
C MET A 142 18.59 -9.98 -23.66
N ASP A 143 18.55 -11.29 -23.96
CA ASP A 143 19.60 -11.99 -24.70
C ASP A 143 19.89 -11.35 -26.07
N ILE A 144 21.18 -11.25 -26.41
CA ILE A 144 21.72 -10.47 -27.53
C ILE A 144 21.06 -10.85 -28.88
N THR A 145 20.73 -12.12 -29.11
CA THR A 145 20.28 -12.65 -30.41
C THR A 145 18.77 -12.53 -30.68
N ARG A 146 17.91 -12.42 -29.67
CA ARG A 146 16.46 -12.19 -29.84
C ARG A 146 16.09 -10.70 -29.96
N SER A 147 17.08 -9.80 -29.92
CA SER A 147 16.88 -8.44 -29.42
C SER A 147 16.69 -7.32 -30.47
N MET A 148 17.07 -7.51 -31.73
CA MET A 148 17.13 -6.38 -32.69
C MET A 148 15.76 -5.74 -32.99
N LYS A 149 14.72 -6.57 -33.23
CA LYS A 149 13.36 -6.10 -33.48
C LYS A 149 12.79 -5.32 -32.29
N TYR A 150 13.03 -5.81 -31.07
CA TYR A 150 12.48 -5.22 -29.85
C TYR A 150 13.20 -3.94 -29.45
N ARG A 151 14.53 -3.92 -29.59
CA ARG A 151 15.34 -2.73 -29.37
C ARG A 151 14.95 -1.59 -30.31
N ASN A 152 14.77 -1.89 -31.59
CA ASN A 152 14.29 -0.91 -32.55
C ASN A 152 12.86 -0.47 -32.25
N MET A 153 11.95 -1.37 -31.85
CA MET A 153 10.58 -1.00 -31.47
C MET A 153 10.56 -0.07 -30.24
N PHE A 154 11.31 -0.40 -29.19
CA PHE A 154 11.45 0.45 -28.00
C PHE A 154 11.95 1.85 -28.38
N SER A 155 12.98 1.91 -29.23
CA SER A 155 13.56 3.16 -29.74
C SER A 155 12.58 3.93 -30.64
N MET A 156 11.76 3.25 -31.43
CA MET A 156 10.71 3.87 -32.24
C MET A 156 9.61 4.50 -31.37
N ILE A 157 9.21 3.84 -30.28
CA ILE A 157 8.21 4.40 -29.36
C ILE A 157 8.75 5.69 -28.73
N LEU A 158 9.98 5.65 -28.20
CA LEU A 158 10.66 6.83 -27.66
C LEU A 158 10.81 7.95 -28.69
N ALA A 159 11.24 7.65 -29.91
CA ALA A 159 11.39 8.65 -30.96
C ALA A 159 10.05 9.33 -31.32
N ASN A 160 8.92 8.60 -31.29
CA ASN A 160 7.61 9.20 -31.55
C ASN A 160 7.07 10.01 -30.35
N ARG A 161 7.36 9.58 -29.11
CA ARG A 161 7.05 10.37 -27.90
C ARG A 161 7.88 11.67 -27.85
N CYS A 162 9.18 11.59 -28.17
CA CYS A 162 10.08 12.72 -28.39
C CYS A 162 9.49 13.77 -29.36
N ARG A 163 8.90 13.32 -30.48
CA ARG A 163 8.26 14.24 -31.46
C ARG A 163 7.09 15.00 -30.86
N ILE A 164 6.29 14.38 -29.99
CA ILE A 164 5.19 15.05 -29.29
C ILE A 164 5.75 16.14 -28.37
N PHE A 165 6.76 15.81 -27.56
CA PHE A 165 7.40 16.79 -26.68
C PHE A 165 8.00 17.95 -27.48
N ASN A 166 8.68 17.68 -28.60
CA ASN A 166 9.24 18.75 -29.42
C ASN A 166 8.13 19.67 -29.98
N MET A 167 7.02 19.11 -30.47
CA MET A 167 5.85 19.88 -30.92
C MET A 167 5.19 20.73 -29.82
N GLN A 168 5.48 20.45 -28.56
CA GLN A 168 5.00 21.19 -27.39
C GLN A 168 6.08 22.11 -26.78
N ASN A 169 7.22 22.32 -27.45
CA ASN A 169 8.40 23.07 -26.96
C ASN A 169 8.97 22.51 -25.64
N ARG A 170 8.79 21.21 -25.41
CA ARG A 170 9.24 20.47 -24.23
C ARG A 170 10.59 19.82 -24.50
N TYR A 171 11.59 20.66 -24.70
CA TYR A 171 12.87 20.25 -25.27
C TYR A 171 13.68 19.30 -24.38
N GLU A 172 13.66 19.49 -23.05
CA GLU A 172 14.37 18.61 -22.11
C GLU A 172 13.84 17.17 -22.17
N GLN A 173 12.50 16.99 -22.12
CA GLN A 173 11.89 15.67 -22.23
C GLN A 173 12.13 15.05 -23.61
N SER A 174 12.09 15.86 -24.67
CA SER A 174 12.39 15.44 -26.04
C SER A 174 13.81 14.89 -26.16
N LEU A 175 14.80 15.61 -25.63
CA LEU A 175 16.21 15.21 -25.65
C LEU A 175 16.44 13.91 -24.85
N ALA A 176 15.82 13.79 -23.67
CA ALA A 176 15.93 12.58 -22.85
C ALA A 176 15.39 11.33 -23.56
N ASP A 177 14.24 11.42 -24.24
CA ASP A 177 13.70 10.31 -25.05
C ASP A 177 14.61 9.97 -26.22
N LEU A 178 15.17 10.98 -26.87
CA LEU A 178 16.01 10.80 -28.04
C LEU A 178 17.36 10.15 -27.69
N ASP A 179 17.97 10.54 -26.58
CA ASP A 179 19.19 9.92 -26.05
C ASP A 179 18.96 8.44 -25.74
N LEU A 180 17.83 8.10 -25.12
CA LEU A 180 17.45 6.70 -24.88
C LEU A 180 17.16 5.94 -26.19
N ALA A 181 16.50 6.58 -27.16
CA ALA A 181 16.23 5.97 -28.46
C ALA A 181 17.53 5.63 -29.21
N ILE A 182 18.52 6.54 -29.20
CA ILE A 182 19.83 6.32 -29.80
C ILE A 182 20.56 5.18 -29.09
N LYS A 183 20.55 5.18 -27.75
CA LYS A 183 21.20 4.16 -26.93
C LYS A 183 20.75 2.74 -27.26
N TYR A 184 19.46 2.56 -27.57
CA TYR A 184 18.89 1.24 -27.80
C TYR A 184 18.70 0.89 -29.28
N ALA A 185 18.70 1.85 -30.20
CA ALA A 185 18.55 1.55 -31.63
C ALA A 185 19.75 0.74 -32.15
N VAL A 186 19.45 -0.24 -33.01
CA VAL A 186 20.47 -1.15 -33.58
C VAL A 186 20.57 -1.01 -35.09
N ASP A 187 19.47 -0.64 -35.76
CA ASP A 187 19.48 -0.43 -37.21
C ASP A 187 20.34 0.80 -37.57
N PRO A 188 21.42 0.67 -38.37
CA PRO A 188 22.34 1.78 -38.63
C PRO A 188 21.69 2.99 -39.33
N ALA A 189 20.73 2.75 -40.22
CA ALA A 189 20.03 3.83 -40.91
C ALA A 189 19.12 4.61 -39.94
N PHE A 190 18.43 3.89 -39.04
CA PHE A 190 17.62 4.50 -37.99
C PHE A 190 18.46 5.22 -36.95
N VAL A 191 19.59 4.65 -36.51
CA VAL A 191 20.52 5.32 -35.59
C VAL A 191 21.00 6.64 -36.17
N ARG A 192 21.39 6.66 -37.46
CA ARG A 192 21.80 7.89 -38.14
C ARG A 192 20.70 8.94 -38.14
N SER A 193 19.46 8.57 -38.45
CA SER A 193 18.35 9.53 -38.45
C SER A 193 18.02 10.08 -37.05
N LEU A 194 18.22 9.29 -36.00
CA LEU A 194 18.09 9.76 -34.61
C LEU A 194 19.20 10.74 -34.22
N PHE A 195 20.45 10.50 -34.64
CA PHE A 195 21.55 11.45 -34.44
C PHE A 195 21.30 12.77 -35.17
N ASP A 196 20.89 12.72 -36.44
CA ASP A 196 20.55 13.92 -37.21
C ASP A 196 19.41 14.71 -36.52
N ALA A 197 18.37 14.01 -36.02
CA ALA A 197 17.29 14.64 -35.27
C ALA A 197 17.76 15.27 -33.94
N ARG A 198 18.77 14.68 -33.30
CA ARG A 198 19.34 15.18 -32.04
C ARG A 198 20.14 16.44 -32.25
N GLU A 199 20.94 16.50 -33.31
CA GLU A 199 21.71 17.71 -33.66
C GLU A 199 20.76 18.88 -33.92
N LEU A 200 19.71 18.67 -34.71
CA LEU A 200 18.68 19.68 -34.97
C LEU A 200 17.99 20.17 -33.69
N LEU A 201 17.63 19.26 -32.78
CA LEU A 201 17.00 19.61 -31.50
C LEU A 201 17.96 20.42 -30.60
N VAL A 202 19.24 20.06 -30.57
CA VAL A 202 20.24 20.79 -29.77
C VAL A 202 20.45 22.20 -30.31
N ASP A 203 20.47 22.37 -31.63
CA ASP A 203 20.56 23.69 -32.25
C ASP A 203 19.29 24.53 -31.98
N GLU A 204 18.11 23.92 -32.05
CA GLU A 204 16.84 24.56 -31.67
C GLU A 204 16.82 24.98 -30.18
N ILE A 205 17.35 24.15 -29.28
CA ILE A 205 17.52 24.51 -27.86
C ILE A 205 18.46 25.72 -27.73
N ARG A 206 19.61 25.71 -28.40
CA ARG A 206 20.58 26.82 -28.34
C ARG A 206 19.99 28.13 -28.82
N GLU A 207 19.15 28.09 -29.84
CA GLU A 207 18.46 29.27 -30.38
C GLU A 207 17.37 29.78 -29.41
N ASN A 208 16.72 28.90 -28.65
CA ASN A 208 15.63 29.24 -27.72
C ASN A 208 16.09 29.56 -26.28
N VAL A 209 17.31 29.19 -25.86
CA VAL A 209 17.84 29.40 -24.49
C VAL A 209 18.23 30.87 -24.21
N PHE A 210 17.97 31.81 -25.11
CA PHE A 210 18.20 33.24 -24.86
C PHE A 210 17.23 33.92 -23.88
N ASP A 211 16.21 33.22 -23.35
CA ASP A 211 15.24 33.83 -22.42
C ASP A 211 14.64 32.88 -21.37
N SER A 212 15.48 32.22 -20.55
CA SER A 212 15.00 31.71 -19.25
C SER A 212 16.13 31.55 -18.23
N SER A 213 16.16 32.44 -17.25
CA SER A 213 16.88 32.23 -16.00
C SER A 213 16.25 31.06 -15.26
N VAL A 214 16.93 29.92 -15.23
CA VAL A 214 16.52 28.76 -14.45
C VAL A 214 16.62 29.13 -12.97
N TYR A 215 15.48 29.15 -12.30
CA TYR A 215 15.40 29.27 -10.84
C TYR A 215 15.77 27.91 -10.25
N GLU A 216 16.99 27.78 -9.74
CA GLU A 216 17.36 26.62 -8.92
C GLU A 216 16.50 26.64 -7.64
N PRO A 217 15.72 25.58 -7.35
CA PRO A 217 15.12 25.44 -6.05
C PRO A 217 16.25 25.26 -5.04
N ALA A 218 16.35 26.16 -4.07
CA ALA A 218 17.27 26.02 -2.95
C ALA A 218 17.00 24.69 -2.22
N GLN A 219 17.82 23.66 -2.49
CA GLN A 219 17.70 22.36 -1.84
C GLN A 219 18.51 22.22 -0.55
N ASP A 220 19.39 23.18 -0.23
CA ASP A 220 20.28 23.04 0.91
C ASP A 220 19.73 23.76 2.15
N GLY A 221 19.12 23.01 3.07
CA GLY A 221 18.88 23.50 4.44
C GLY A 221 17.89 22.73 5.32
N LEU A 222 16.98 21.95 4.74
CA LEU A 222 15.91 21.29 5.51
C LEU A 222 16.36 20.07 6.32
N GLU A 223 17.39 19.33 5.89
CA GLU A 223 17.84 18.13 6.61
C GLU A 223 18.48 18.43 7.97
N ASN A 224 19.16 19.58 8.10
CA ASN A 224 19.77 20.01 9.36
C ASN A 224 18.75 20.39 10.45
N VAL A 225 17.48 20.61 10.08
CA VAL A 225 16.42 20.99 11.02
C VAL A 225 15.90 19.79 11.82
N PHE A 226 15.88 18.59 11.23
CA PHE A 226 15.31 17.38 11.84
C PHE A 226 16.38 16.48 12.48
N ASN A 227 17.18 17.07 13.37
CA ASN A 227 18.39 16.48 13.93
C ASN A 227 18.24 15.88 15.35
N ASN A 228 17.03 15.46 15.74
CA ASN A 228 16.80 14.88 17.07
C ASN A 228 17.59 13.57 17.27
N PRO A 229 18.33 13.41 18.38
CA PRO A 229 19.16 12.23 18.61
C PRO A 229 18.35 10.96 18.94
N ASN A 230 17.09 11.09 19.35
CA ASN A 230 16.28 9.98 19.87
C ASN A 230 15.02 9.71 19.06
N ILE A 231 14.61 10.62 18.17
CA ILE A 231 13.42 10.46 17.33
C ILE A 231 13.80 10.79 15.89
N HIS A 232 13.98 9.78 15.04
CA HIS A 232 14.28 9.96 13.63
C HIS A 232 13.27 10.90 12.95
N GLY A 233 13.76 11.88 12.20
CA GLY A 233 12.93 12.84 11.46
C GLY A 233 12.29 13.94 12.32
N ALA A 234 12.60 14.06 13.62
CA ALA A 234 12.08 15.10 14.48
C ALA A 234 13.07 16.24 14.73
N VAL A 235 12.57 17.42 15.12
CA VAL A 235 13.39 18.54 15.60
C VAL A 235 13.95 18.27 17.00
N ALA A 236 15.08 18.89 17.36
CA ALA A 236 15.74 18.72 18.66
C ALA A 236 14.87 19.12 19.88
N SER A 237 13.88 20.00 19.68
CA SER A 237 12.95 20.45 20.73
C SER A 237 11.84 19.44 21.07
N LEU A 238 11.93 18.21 20.56
CA LEU A 238 11.00 17.12 20.89
C LEU A 238 11.68 16.04 21.73
N LYS A 239 10.92 15.39 22.62
CA LYS A 239 11.39 14.26 23.42
C LYS A 239 10.29 13.21 23.56
N MET A 240 10.69 11.93 23.57
CA MET A 240 9.78 10.84 23.92
C MET A 240 9.65 10.75 25.45
N ALA A 241 8.42 10.68 25.94
CA ALA A 241 8.07 10.52 27.35
C ALA A 241 7.11 9.32 27.52
N TYR A 242 6.96 8.83 28.75
CA TYR A 242 6.05 7.73 29.08
C TYR A 242 5.11 8.13 30.21
N LYS A 243 3.83 7.78 30.06
CA LYS A 243 2.81 7.87 31.12
C LYS A 243 1.96 6.61 31.06
N PRO A 244 1.65 5.94 32.19
CA PRO A 244 0.90 4.68 32.19
C PRO A 244 -0.41 4.70 31.38
N ARG A 245 -1.17 5.81 31.42
CA ARG A 245 -2.43 5.96 30.68
C ARG A 245 -2.28 6.31 29.20
N LEU A 246 -1.15 6.91 28.81
CA LEU A 246 -0.93 7.42 27.45
C LEU A 246 0.10 6.60 26.68
N GLY A 247 0.78 5.67 27.34
CA GLY A 247 1.93 4.98 26.77
C GLY A 247 3.09 5.94 26.47
N ARG A 248 3.89 5.55 25.47
CA ARG A 248 4.96 6.40 24.90
C ARG A 248 4.33 7.51 24.09
N HIS A 249 4.78 8.75 24.31
CA HIS A 249 4.24 9.93 23.64
C HIS A 249 5.31 11.00 23.44
N ILE A 250 5.11 11.89 22.47
CA ILE A 250 6.03 13.01 22.18
C ILE A 250 5.62 14.27 22.93
N VAL A 251 6.59 14.95 23.54
CA VAL A 251 6.45 16.24 24.23
C VAL A 251 7.44 17.27 23.70
N ALA A 252 7.08 18.56 23.77
CA ALA A 252 7.98 19.66 23.48
C ALA A 252 8.86 19.99 24.70
N THR A 253 10.15 20.23 24.47
CA THR A 253 11.14 20.63 25.50
C THR A 253 11.46 22.13 25.46
N ALA A 254 11.02 22.84 24.41
CA ALA A 254 11.11 24.29 24.23
C ALA A 254 9.82 24.79 23.56
N PRO A 255 9.44 26.09 23.71
CA PRO A 255 8.26 26.62 23.04
C PRO A 255 8.41 26.50 21.53
N ILE A 256 7.36 26.06 20.83
CA ILE A 256 7.35 25.92 19.37
C ILE A 256 6.27 26.84 18.80
N PRO A 257 6.63 27.85 17.99
CA PRO A 257 5.65 28.72 17.35
C PRO A 257 4.71 27.95 16.41
N LYS A 258 3.56 28.54 16.11
CA LYS A 258 2.65 28.11 15.04
C LYS A 258 3.36 28.06 13.67
N ASN A 259 2.91 27.15 12.81
CA ASN A 259 3.37 26.93 11.44
C ASN A 259 4.83 26.47 11.31
N ILE A 260 5.37 25.82 12.33
CA ILE A 260 6.71 25.23 12.31
C ILE A 260 6.59 23.72 12.07
N SER A 261 7.34 23.21 11.10
CA SER A 261 7.48 21.77 10.88
C SER A 261 8.36 21.16 11.97
N VAL A 262 7.80 20.20 12.70
CA VAL A 262 8.43 19.56 13.86
C VAL A 262 8.84 18.12 13.60
N ILE A 263 8.20 17.46 12.64
CA ILE A 263 8.59 16.12 12.16
C ILE A 263 8.50 16.09 10.64
N SER A 264 9.51 15.49 9.99
CA SER A 264 9.54 15.16 8.57
C SER A 264 10.14 13.77 8.40
N GLU A 265 9.32 12.82 7.99
CA GLU A 265 9.69 11.41 7.94
C GLU A 265 9.17 10.77 6.63
N LYS A 266 10.08 10.16 5.84
CA LYS A 266 9.67 9.19 4.81
C LYS A 266 9.05 7.98 5.50
N ALA A 267 8.00 7.38 4.94
CA ALA A 267 7.45 6.13 5.45
C ALA A 267 8.54 5.08 5.69
N TYR A 268 8.39 4.26 6.72
CA TYR A 268 9.23 3.07 6.95
C TYR A 268 8.98 2.05 5.85
N ALA A 269 7.71 1.77 5.59
CA ALA A 269 7.22 1.01 4.45
C ALA A 269 5.88 1.59 4.03
N TYR A 270 5.52 1.43 2.76
CA TYR A 270 4.29 1.97 2.19
C TYR A 270 3.78 1.07 1.07
N TRP A 271 2.51 1.22 0.75
CA TRP A 271 1.78 0.51 -0.29
C TRP A 271 0.94 1.49 -1.09
N LEU A 272 1.14 1.52 -2.40
CA LEU A 272 0.33 2.28 -3.35
C LEU A 272 -0.86 1.42 -3.76
N ALA A 273 -2.08 1.96 -3.80
CA ALA A 273 -3.22 1.16 -4.21
C ALA A 273 -3.17 0.88 -5.74
N PRO A 274 -3.58 -0.32 -6.20
CA PRO A 274 -3.50 -0.71 -7.62
C PRO A 274 -4.20 0.25 -8.59
N SER A 275 -5.30 0.87 -8.17
CA SER A 275 -6.03 1.89 -8.95
C SER A 275 -5.18 3.13 -9.29
N TYR A 276 -4.06 3.32 -8.60
CA TYR A 276 -3.20 4.48 -8.71
C TYR A 276 -1.85 4.20 -9.38
N TYR A 277 -1.59 2.96 -9.83
CA TYR A 277 -0.31 2.58 -10.46
C TYR A 277 0.03 3.35 -11.74
N ASP A 278 -0.99 3.77 -12.49
CA ASP A 278 -0.82 4.54 -13.72
C ASP A 278 -0.80 6.06 -13.48
N ILE A 279 -1.04 6.51 -12.24
CA ILE A 279 -1.18 7.93 -11.86
C ILE A 279 -0.04 8.40 -10.95
N TYR A 280 0.48 7.54 -10.07
CA TYR A 280 1.52 7.90 -9.10
C TYR A 280 2.74 6.99 -9.22
N CYS A 281 3.91 7.54 -8.91
CA CYS A 281 5.13 6.80 -8.85
C CYS A 281 5.06 5.74 -7.76
N ALA A 282 5.39 4.49 -8.10
CA ALA A 282 5.37 3.38 -7.16
C ALA A 282 6.38 3.51 -6.01
N HIS A 283 7.38 4.39 -6.14
CA HIS A 283 8.41 4.67 -5.14
C HIS A 283 8.11 5.95 -4.34
N CYS A 284 8.20 7.11 -4.97
CA CYS A 284 8.04 8.38 -4.25
C CYS A 284 6.57 8.72 -3.94
N MET A 285 5.60 8.03 -4.55
CA MET A 285 4.14 8.27 -4.44
C MET A 285 3.71 9.69 -4.83
N GLN A 286 4.53 10.43 -5.57
CA GLN A 286 4.11 11.68 -6.23
C GLN A 286 3.46 11.35 -7.57
N SER A 287 2.65 12.27 -8.10
CA SER A 287 2.03 12.08 -9.42
C SER A 287 3.08 11.85 -10.49
N LEU A 288 2.82 10.90 -11.38
CA LEU A 288 3.68 10.65 -12.53
C LEU A 288 3.68 11.88 -13.44
N ASN A 289 4.85 12.17 -13.97
CA ASN A 289 5.00 13.12 -15.06
C ASN A 289 4.56 12.48 -16.39
N ASP A 290 4.61 13.26 -17.46
CA ASP A 290 4.26 12.81 -18.81
C ASP A 290 5.27 11.82 -19.43
N GLN A 291 6.42 11.62 -18.80
CA GLN A 291 7.52 10.76 -19.25
C GLN A 291 7.84 9.69 -18.18
N PRO A 292 6.86 8.88 -17.74
CA PRO A 292 7.08 7.92 -16.67
C PRO A 292 8.09 6.85 -17.13
N PHE A 293 8.94 6.43 -16.20
CA PHE A 293 9.85 5.31 -16.39
C PHE A 293 9.13 4.01 -15.98
N PRO A 294 8.82 3.09 -16.90
CA PRO A 294 8.16 1.84 -16.55
C PRO A 294 9.15 0.88 -15.87
N CYS A 295 8.66 -0.01 -15.00
CA CYS A 295 9.46 -1.15 -14.54
C CYS A 295 10.03 -1.91 -15.74
N ARG A 296 11.26 -2.41 -15.65
CA ARG A 296 11.89 -3.18 -16.73
C ARG A 296 11.26 -4.57 -16.93
N TYR A 297 10.67 -5.15 -15.88
CA TYR A 297 10.22 -6.55 -15.85
C TYR A 297 8.69 -6.72 -15.77
N CYS A 298 8.02 -6.09 -14.79
CA CYS A 298 6.57 -6.15 -14.68
C CYS A 298 5.89 -5.03 -15.49
N LYS A 299 4.60 -5.20 -15.77
CA LYS A 299 3.75 -4.18 -16.40
C LYS A 299 3.06 -3.25 -15.41
N TYR A 300 3.22 -3.46 -14.10
CA TYR A 300 2.40 -2.78 -13.08
C TYR A 300 2.98 -1.42 -12.69
N PHE A 301 4.20 -1.38 -12.17
CA PHE A 301 4.77 -0.17 -11.60
C PHE A 301 5.38 0.76 -12.65
N ARG A 302 5.16 2.05 -12.42
CA ARG A 302 5.79 3.17 -13.11
C ARG A 302 6.49 4.06 -12.08
N PHE A 303 7.50 4.78 -12.55
CA PHE A 303 8.35 5.63 -11.74
C PHE A 303 8.50 7.01 -12.39
N CYS A 304 8.85 8.03 -11.62
CA CYS A 304 9.08 9.36 -12.18
C CYS A 304 10.26 9.39 -13.16
N ASN A 305 11.29 8.58 -12.88
CA ASN A 305 12.56 8.53 -13.59
C ASN A 305 13.30 7.21 -13.26
N GLU A 306 14.48 7.02 -13.86
CA GLU A 306 15.33 5.84 -13.63
C GLU A 306 15.84 5.76 -12.18
N GLU A 307 16.10 6.88 -11.52
CA GLU A 307 16.52 6.93 -10.11
C GLU A 307 15.46 6.32 -9.17
N CYS A 308 14.20 6.76 -9.27
CA CYS A 308 13.09 6.18 -8.51
C CYS A 308 12.90 4.69 -8.79
N TYR A 309 13.17 4.23 -10.03
CA TYR A 309 13.13 2.81 -10.37
C TYR A 309 14.26 2.04 -9.67
N GLU A 310 15.50 2.50 -9.76
CA GLU A 310 16.67 1.81 -9.20
C GLU A 310 16.60 1.77 -7.66
N GLU A 311 16.16 2.86 -7.01
CA GLU A 311 15.93 2.88 -5.57
C GLU A 311 14.85 1.86 -5.15
N ALA A 312 13.69 1.86 -5.80
CA ALA A 312 12.63 0.90 -5.51
C ALA A 312 13.06 -0.54 -5.80
N TRP A 313 13.78 -0.76 -6.89
CA TRP A 313 14.29 -2.08 -7.28
C TRP A 313 15.22 -2.65 -6.21
N LYS A 314 16.13 -1.82 -5.70
CA LYS A 314 17.05 -2.18 -4.62
C LYS A 314 16.34 -2.40 -3.28
N GLU A 315 15.36 -1.57 -2.94
CA GLU A 315 14.74 -1.59 -1.62
C GLU A 315 13.70 -2.72 -1.45
N TYR A 316 12.77 -2.89 -2.40
CA TYR A 316 11.67 -3.84 -2.23
C TYR A 316 11.20 -4.48 -3.55
N HIS A 317 11.14 -3.69 -4.63
CA HIS A 317 10.48 -4.13 -5.86
C HIS A 317 11.25 -5.23 -6.57
N GLY A 318 12.59 -5.27 -6.51
CA GLY A 318 13.38 -6.34 -7.12
C GLY A 318 13.01 -7.74 -6.60
N ILE A 319 12.61 -7.83 -5.33
CA ILE A 319 12.15 -9.06 -4.68
C ILE A 319 10.69 -9.34 -5.05
N GLU A 320 9.82 -8.33 -4.97
CA GLU A 320 8.38 -8.47 -5.17
C GLU A 320 7.94 -8.56 -6.63
N CYS A 321 8.76 -8.08 -7.58
CA CYS A 321 8.35 -7.80 -8.96
C CYS A 321 7.69 -9.00 -9.65
N LYS A 322 8.24 -10.20 -9.45
CA LYS A 322 7.71 -11.43 -10.05
C LYS A 322 6.39 -11.91 -9.43
N TYR A 323 6.09 -11.45 -8.21
CA TYR A 323 4.88 -11.81 -7.46
C TYR A 323 3.79 -10.74 -7.51
N MET A 324 4.07 -9.58 -8.13
CA MET A 324 3.11 -8.48 -8.26
C MET A 324 1.76 -8.83 -8.90
N PRO A 325 1.62 -9.80 -9.84
CA PRO A 325 0.31 -10.21 -10.32
C PRO A 325 -0.65 -10.59 -9.20
N VAL A 326 -0.12 -11.14 -8.11
CA VAL A 326 -0.88 -11.61 -6.95
C VAL A 326 -0.76 -10.64 -5.78
N LEU A 327 0.46 -10.18 -5.43
CA LEU A 327 0.71 -9.33 -4.25
C LEU A 327 -0.12 -8.06 -4.21
N ARG A 328 -0.42 -7.47 -5.38
CA ARG A 328 -1.24 -6.25 -5.50
C ARG A 328 -2.62 -6.35 -4.85
N TYR A 329 -3.15 -7.57 -4.67
CA TYR A 329 -4.47 -7.81 -4.07
C TYR A 329 -4.45 -7.99 -2.55
N PHE A 330 -3.26 -8.10 -1.93
CA PHE A 330 -3.12 -8.37 -0.50
C PHE A 330 -3.07 -7.11 0.38
N ALA A 331 -3.13 -5.91 -0.21
CA ALA A 331 -3.21 -4.62 0.51
C ALA A 331 -2.25 -4.52 1.73
N ASN A 332 -2.77 -4.36 2.95
CA ASN A 332 -1.97 -4.27 4.17
C ASN A 332 -1.16 -5.54 4.47
N ALA A 333 -1.58 -6.70 3.97
CA ALA A 333 -0.84 -7.93 4.09
C ALA A 333 0.35 -7.99 3.10
N HIS A 334 0.21 -7.36 1.92
CA HIS A 334 1.37 -7.06 1.05
C HIS A 334 2.33 -6.10 1.74
N LEU A 335 1.83 -5.06 2.41
CA LEU A 335 2.67 -4.14 3.19
C LEU A 335 3.42 -4.86 4.34
N ALA A 336 2.77 -5.80 5.03
CA ALA A 336 3.41 -6.61 6.06
C ALA A 336 4.53 -7.48 5.47
N LEU A 337 4.24 -8.18 4.37
CA LEU A 337 5.23 -9.00 3.67
C LEU A 337 6.41 -8.16 3.17
N ARG A 338 6.12 -6.98 2.60
CA ARG A 338 7.14 -6.01 2.17
C ARG A 338 8.10 -5.66 3.29
N ILE A 339 7.60 -5.38 4.50
CA ILE A 339 8.44 -5.08 5.66
C ILE A 339 9.43 -6.22 5.94
N VAL A 340 8.99 -7.48 5.85
CA VAL A 340 9.86 -8.64 6.05
C VAL A 340 10.88 -8.75 4.92
N LEU A 341 10.44 -8.72 3.66
CA LEU A 341 11.31 -8.86 2.49
C LEU A 341 12.39 -7.76 2.42
N MET A 342 12.04 -6.52 2.76
CA MET A 342 12.99 -5.39 2.79
C MET A 342 14.09 -5.54 3.85
N ASN A 343 13.85 -6.34 4.91
CA ASN A 343 14.79 -6.49 6.02
C ASN A 343 15.54 -7.83 6.00
N GLY A 344 15.16 -8.76 5.12
CA GLY A 344 15.59 -10.17 5.17
C GLY A 344 14.66 -10.98 6.09
N ILE A 345 14.34 -12.21 5.70
CA ILE A 345 13.35 -13.03 6.42
C ILE A 345 13.90 -13.46 7.78
N GLU A 346 15.10 -14.02 7.79
CA GLU A 346 15.79 -14.52 8.97
C GLU A 346 16.08 -13.37 9.95
N GLU A 347 16.63 -12.25 9.45
CA GLU A 347 16.90 -11.07 10.28
C GLU A 347 15.61 -10.48 10.88
N SER A 348 14.49 -10.58 10.16
CA SER A 348 13.20 -10.14 10.66
C SER A 348 12.67 -11.05 11.76
N ILE A 349 12.81 -12.36 11.63
CA ILE A 349 12.43 -13.36 12.64
C ILE A 349 13.31 -13.18 13.90
N GLU A 350 14.62 -13.01 13.74
CA GLU A 350 15.54 -12.73 14.85
C GLU A 350 15.15 -11.43 15.58
N ALA A 351 14.86 -10.36 14.83
CA ALA A 351 14.41 -9.10 15.40
C ALA A 351 13.08 -9.23 16.16
N TYR A 352 12.16 -10.05 15.65
CA TYR A 352 10.90 -10.38 16.31
C TYR A 352 11.14 -11.06 17.66
N TYR A 353 11.92 -12.13 17.69
CA TYR A 353 12.24 -12.84 18.93
C TYR A 353 13.01 -11.98 19.94
N GLU A 354 13.96 -11.17 19.47
CA GLU A 354 14.67 -10.23 20.33
C GLU A 354 13.69 -9.23 20.98
N VAL A 355 12.74 -8.68 20.22
CA VAL A 355 11.77 -7.72 20.77
C VAL A 355 10.79 -8.40 21.70
N MET A 356 10.26 -9.58 21.35
CA MET A 356 9.29 -10.30 22.17
C MET A 356 9.91 -10.79 23.49
N SER A 357 11.16 -11.29 23.47
CA SER A 357 11.89 -11.63 24.69
C SER A 357 12.18 -10.40 25.55
N LYS A 358 12.42 -9.24 24.92
CA LYS A 358 12.68 -7.96 25.58
C LYS A 358 11.44 -7.17 25.99
N GLN A 359 10.23 -7.57 25.60
CA GLN A 359 9.01 -6.92 26.07
C GLN A 359 8.82 -7.04 27.60
N LYS A 360 9.61 -7.91 28.26
CA LYS A 360 9.78 -8.02 29.72
C LYS A 360 10.64 -6.91 30.36
N PHE A 361 11.31 -6.04 29.60
CA PHE A 361 12.17 -4.96 30.13
C PHE A 361 11.43 -3.61 30.32
N PRO A 362 11.94 -2.70 31.19
CA PRO A 362 11.32 -1.41 31.48
C PRO A 362 11.12 -0.53 30.23
N VAL A 363 10.10 0.33 30.24
CA VAL A 363 9.74 1.20 29.09
C VAL A 363 10.86 2.18 28.74
N GLU A 364 11.69 2.52 29.72
CA GLU A 364 12.86 3.39 29.61
C GLU A 364 13.88 2.89 28.57
N ALA A 365 13.93 1.58 28.30
CA ALA A 365 14.78 0.98 27.26
C ALA A 365 14.22 1.16 25.83
N ARG A 366 12.98 1.66 25.67
CA ARG A 366 12.23 1.75 24.40
C ARG A 366 11.85 3.20 24.03
N MET A 367 12.65 4.15 24.51
CA MET A 367 12.44 5.61 24.36
C MET A 367 13.18 6.22 23.16
N VAL A 368 13.80 5.37 22.34
CA VAL A 368 14.57 5.76 21.17
C VAL A 368 13.94 5.15 19.92
N TYR A 369 13.74 5.97 18.89
CA TYR A 369 13.25 5.59 17.58
C TYR A 369 14.28 5.98 16.52
N ARG A 370 14.91 4.98 15.89
CA ARG A 370 15.92 5.16 14.82
C ARG A 370 15.43 4.62 13.46
N LYS A 371 14.13 4.40 13.31
CA LYS A 371 13.51 3.88 12.07
C LYS A 371 14.09 2.52 11.64
N ARG A 372 14.31 1.60 12.60
CA ARG A 372 14.71 0.20 12.34
C ARG A 372 13.54 -0.74 12.56
N LEU A 373 13.59 -1.95 11.98
CA LEU A 373 12.57 -2.97 12.20
C LEU A 373 12.28 -3.23 13.69
N LYS A 374 13.32 -3.36 14.51
CA LYS A 374 13.19 -3.53 15.96
C LYS A 374 12.40 -2.41 16.62
N ASP A 375 12.54 -1.17 16.13
CA ASP A 375 11.79 -0.03 16.65
C ASP A 375 10.30 -0.13 16.24
N ILE A 376 10.02 -0.53 15.00
CA ILE A 376 8.67 -0.78 14.47
C ILE A 376 7.96 -1.89 15.24
N LEU A 377 8.65 -3.00 15.52
CA LEU A 377 8.11 -4.14 16.28
C LEU A 377 7.75 -3.79 17.73
N THR A 378 8.22 -2.64 18.25
CA THR A 378 7.79 -2.14 19.57
C THR A 378 6.47 -1.38 19.55
N LEU A 379 5.98 -0.98 18.37
CA LEU A 379 4.74 -0.20 18.25
C LEU A 379 3.55 -0.96 18.81
N ILE A 380 2.53 -0.21 19.24
CA ILE A 380 1.33 -0.79 19.83
C ILE A 380 0.57 -1.60 18.77
N SER A 381 0.28 -2.86 19.05
CA SER A 381 -0.36 -3.77 18.09
C SER A 381 -1.77 -4.20 18.51
N HIS A 382 -2.10 -4.12 19.81
CA HIS A 382 -3.33 -4.71 20.37
C HIS A 382 -3.56 -6.17 19.95
N ASP A 383 -2.49 -6.91 19.69
CA ASP A 383 -2.46 -8.30 19.23
C ASP A 383 -3.02 -9.32 20.22
N HIS A 384 -3.12 -8.92 21.50
CA HIS A 384 -3.83 -9.66 22.55
C HIS A 384 -5.35 -9.62 22.40
N LEU A 385 -5.93 -8.67 21.67
CA LEU A 385 -7.37 -8.61 21.43
C LEU A 385 -7.77 -9.68 20.41
N ILE A 386 -8.93 -10.29 20.64
CA ILE A 386 -9.54 -11.21 19.68
C ILE A 386 -10.83 -10.57 19.22
N ASP A 387 -10.72 -9.79 18.14
CA ASP A 387 -11.83 -9.17 17.43
C ASP A 387 -11.91 -9.72 16.01
N LYS A 388 -12.98 -9.36 15.27
CA LYS A 388 -13.19 -9.78 13.87
C LYS A 388 -11.93 -9.59 13.02
N PHE A 389 -11.19 -8.50 13.25
CA PHE A 389 -10.04 -8.16 12.43
C PHE A 389 -8.80 -8.97 12.80
N MET A 390 -8.57 -9.25 14.08
CA MET A 390 -7.50 -10.13 14.50
C MET A 390 -7.76 -11.56 14.03
N THR A 391 -9.00 -12.05 14.03
CA THR A 391 -9.35 -13.34 13.44
C THR A 391 -9.03 -13.38 11.94
N THR A 392 -9.52 -12.42 11.15
CA THR A 392 -9.20 -12.33 9.71
C THR A 392 -7.69 -12.18 9.48
N GLY A 393 -7.00 -11.40 10.33
CA GLY A 393 -5.56 -11.23 10.30
C GLY A 393 -4.79 -12.53 10.53
N THR A 394 -5.23 -13.38 11.47
CA THR A 394 -4.61 -14.68 11.73
C THR A 394 -4.71 -15.60 10.52
N PHE A 395 -5.88 -15.71 9.89
CA PHE A 395 -6.04 -16.52 8.68
C PHE A 395 -5.25 -15.95 7.49
N THR A 396 -5.23 -14.61 7.35
CA THR A 396 -4.44 -13.96 6.30
C THR A 396 -2.94 -14.23 6.49
N ALA A 397 -2.45 -14.17 7.74
CA ALA A 397 -1.07 -14.49 8.07
C ALA A 397 -0.74 -15.96 7.81
N ALA A 398 -1.62 -16.89 8.19
CA ALA A 398 -1.44 -18.32 7.93
C ALA A 398 -1.39 -18.60 6.42
N PHE A 399 -2.33 -18.06 5.65
CA PHE A 399 -2.34 -18.18 4.20
C PHE A 399 -1.06 -17.63 3.57
N LEU A 400 -0.66 -16.40 3.91
CA LEU A 400 0.55 -15.80 3.35
C LEU A 400 1.82 -16.57 3.75
N THR A 401 1.84 -17.19 4.92
CA THR A 401 2.94 -18.05 5.36
C THR A 401 3.06 -19.27 4.45
N ILE A 402 1.94 -19.96 4.19
CA ILE A 402 1.91 -21.09 3.26
C ILE A 402 2.28 -20.63 1.84
N PHE A 403 1.74 -19.51 1.39
CA PHE A 403 2.09 -18.95 0.08
C PHE A 403 3.59 -18.67 -0.06
N VAL A 404 4.20 -17.97 0.89
CA VAL A 404 5.64 -17.66 0.91
C VAL A 404 6.48 -18.93 0.98
N ARG A 405 6.02 -19.95 1.72
CA ARG A 405 6.63 -21.28 1.74
C ARG A 405 6.54 -21.98 0.38
N SER A 406 5.37 -21.95 -0.28
CA SER A 406 5.19 -22.52 -1.63
C SER A 406 6.02 -21.79 -2.69
N LEU A 407 6.35 -20.51 -2.46
CA LEU A 407 7.30 -19.75 -3.27
C LEU A 407 8.77 -20.18 -3.09
N GLY A 408 9.06 -21.06 -2.12
CA GLY A 408 10.42 -21.46 -1.76
C GLY A 408 11.21 -20.35 -1.07
N LEU A 409 10.53 -19.38 -0.44
CA LEU A 409 11.18 -18.28 0.29
C LEU A 409 11.43 -18.62 1.76
N ILE A 410 10.71 -19.59 2.32
CA ILE A 410 10.92 -20.12 3.67
C ILE A 410 10.79 -21.64 3.68
N ASP A 411 11.51 -22.28 4.61
CA ASP A 411 11.41 -23.71 4.88
C ASP A 411 10.25 -24.04 5.83
N GLU A 412 9.86 -25.32 5.89
CA GLU A 412 8.78 -25.82 6.78
C GLU A 412 9.00 -25.41 8.24
N GLU A 413 10.25 -25.44 8.70
CA GLU A 413 10.62 -25.16 10.09
C GLU A 413 10.36 -23.71 10.50
N LEU A 414 10.26 -22.79 9.53
CA LEU A 414 10.05 -21.36 9.76
C LEU A 414 8.58 -20.94 9.69
N ILE A 415 7.64 -21.86 9.42
CA ILE A 415 6.21 -21.53 9.24
C ILE A 415 5.65 -20.81 10.47
N ASP A 416 5.85 -21.37 11.67
CA ASP A 416 5.28 -20.81 12.90
C ASP A 416 5.88 -19.43 13.23
N ASP A 417 7.20 -19.31 13.09
CA ASP A 417 7.98 -18.10 13.35
C ASP A 417 7.60 -16.97 12.39
N PHE A 418 7.59 -17.28 11.09
CA PHE A 418 7.23 -16.35 10.03
C PHE A 418 5.76 -15.93 10.16
N GLY A 419 4.85 -16.88 10.38
CA GLY A 419 3.44 -16.58 10.55
C GLY A 419 3.16 -15.72 11.78
N GLY A 420 3.81 -16.01 12.91
CA GLY A 420 3.71 -15.20 14.12
C GLY A 420 4.19 -13.75 13.90
N LEU A 421 5.31 -13.58 13.19
CA LEU A 421 5.82 -12.27 12.76
C LEU A 421 4.84 -11.56 11.81
N MET A 422 4.29 -12.25 10.81
CA MET A 422 3.32 -11.69 9.89
C MET A 422 2.07 -11.19 10.61
N LEU A 423 1.53 -12.00 11.54
CA LEU A 423 0.38 -11.60 12.36
C LEU A 423 0.71 -10.40 13.25
N LYS A 424 1.91 -10.36 13.84
CA LYS A 424 2.39 -9.21 14.61
C LYS A 424 2.44 -7.94 13.77
N LEU A 425 2.99 -8.01 12.55
CA LEU A 425 3.08 -6.87 11.63
C LEU A 425 1.70 -6.41 11.16
N LEU A 426 0.78 -7.32 10.84
CA LEU A 426 -0.61 -6.98 10.51
C LEU A 426 -1.29 -6.21 11.65
N ALA A 427 -1.09 -6.66 12.89
CA ALA A 427 -1.62 -5.98 14.07
C ALA A 427 -0.98 -4.58 14.28
N ILE A 428 0.33 -4.43 14.04
CA ILE A 428 0.99 -3.11 14.08
C ILE A 428 0.44 -2.20 12.98
N ILE A 429 0.35 -2.67 11.74
CA ILE A 429 -0.12 -1.89 10.60
C ILE A 429 -1.55 -1.41 10.84
N ARG A 430 -2.44 -2.28 11.35
CA ARG A 430 -3.82 -1.94 11.70
C ARG A 430 -3.93 -0.71 12.61
N VAL A 431 -3.03 -0.58 13.58
CA VAL A 431 -3.12 0.47 14.61
C VAL A 431 -2.31 1.70 14.25
N ASN A 432 -1.23 1.54 13.48
CA ASN A 432 -0.21 2.58 13.31
C ASN A 432 -0.06 3.09 11.87
N SER A 433 -0.62 2.40 10.87
CA SER A 433 -0.54 2.87 9.48
C SER A 433 -1.45 4.08 9.25
N LEU A 434 -1.08 4.86 8.25
CA LEU A 434 -1.76 6.08 7.86
C LEU A 434 -2.05 6.02 6.37
N LEU A 435 -3.20 6.55 5.99
CA LEU A 435 -3.52 6.74 4.58
C LEU A 435 -2.73 7.92 4.05
N ILE A 436 -2.00 7.67 2.98
CA ILE A 436 -1.26 8.69 2.27
C ILE A 436 -2.24 9.37 1.32
N SER A 437 -2.41 10.67 1.48
CA SER A 437 -3.29 11.48 0.64
C SER A 437 -2.50 12.36 -0.30
N ASP A 438 -2.96 12.46 -1.55
CA ASP A 438 -2.49 13.50 -2.45
C ASP A 438 -3.10 14.85 -2.03
N ASN A 439 -2.25 15.81 -1.69
CA ASN A 439 -2.68 17.14 -1.27
C ASN A 439 -2.83 18.12 -2.45
N THR A 440 -2.48 17.71 -3.67
CA THR A 440 -2.51 18.55 -4.88
C THR A 440 -3.81 18.42 -5.66
N LYS A 441 -4.45 17.25 -5.66
CA LYS A 441 -5.74 17.00 -6.31
C LYS A 441 -6.88 17.16 -5.29
N ARG A 442 -7.80 18.08 -5.58
CA ARG A 442 -9.12 18.14 -4.91
C ARG A 442 -10.07 17.26 -5.72
N ASP A 443 -10.92 16.48 -5.07
CA ASP A 443 -11.97 15.74 -5.77
C ASP A 443 -12.94 16.75 -6.41
N GLU A 444 -12.74 17.05 -7.70
CA GLU A 444 -13.58 17.99 -8.45
C GLU A 444 -14.83 17.33 -9.05
N GLU A 445 -14.95 15.99 -9.02
CA GLU A 445 -16.02 15.25 -9.72
C GLU A 445 -16.70 14.17 -8.86
N ASN A 446 -17.37 14.55 -7.78
CA ASN A 446 -18.47 13.75 -7.24
C ASN A 446 -19.55 14.69 -6.69
N ASP A 447 -20.42 15.16 -7.59
CA ASP A 447 -21.67 15.86 -7.25
C ASP A 447 -22.82 14.86 -6.98
N ASP A 448 -22.48 13.58 -6.73
CA ASP A 448 -23.41 12.60 -6.20
C ASP A 448 -23.51 12.74 -4.67
N PHE A 449 -24.76 12.95 -4.27
CA PHE A 449 -25.27 13.13 -2.91
C PHE A 449 -24.57 12.19 -1.91
N VAL A 450 -23.92 12.76 -0.88
CA VAL A 450 -23.21 12.11 0.25
C VAL A 450 -21.69 11.83 0.09
N SER A 451 -20.91 12.78 -0.46
CA SER A 451 -19.50 12.93 -0.06
C SER A 451 -19.21 14.34 0.44
N PRO A 452 -18.51 14.52 1.58
CA PRO A 452 -18.14 15.85 2.04
C PRO A 452 -17.23 16.51 0.99
N LYS A 453 -17.61 17.70 0.52
CA LYS A 453 -17.02 18.50 -0.58
C LYS A 453 -15.55 18.94 -0.42
N ASN A 454 -14.69 18.10 0.16
CA ASN A 454 -13.28 18.39 0.47
C ASN A 454 -12.44 17.11 0.68
N SER A 455 -12.87 15.94 0.23
CA SER A 455 -12.04 14.72 0.35
C SER A 455 -10.78 14.86 -0.51
N ARG A 456 -9.65 14.49 0.09
CA ARG A 456 -8.37 14.34 -0.62
C ARG A 456 -8.31 12.89 -1.08
N ALA A 457 -7.80 12.64 -2.29
CA ALA A 457 -7.62 11.29 -2.79
C ALA A 457 -6.64 10.51 -1.88
N GLU A 458 -7.14 9.46 -1.24
CA GLU A 458 -6.32 8.52 -0.46
C GLU A 458 -5.71 7.51 -1.44
N ILE A 459 -4.40 7.60 -1.66
CA ILE A 459 -3.70 6.89 -2.74
C ILE A 459 -3.07 5.57 -2.27
N GLY A 460 -2.98 5.36 -0.96
CA GLY A 460 -2.34 4.19 -0.38
C GLY A 460 -2.17 4.29 1.13
N ALA A 461 -1.34 3.40 1.69
CA ALA A 461 -1.06 3.34 3.12
C ALA A 461 0.45 3.39 3.39
N GLY A 462 0.85 3.96 4.52
CA GLY A 462 2.24 4.00 4.96
C GLY A 462 2.38 3.87 6.47
N LEU A 463 3.48 3.26 6.91
CA LEU A 463 3.84 3.13 8.32
C LEU A 463 4.91 4.17 8.69
N PHE A 464 4.59 5.05 9.65
CA PHE A 464 5.44 6.18 10.05
C PHE A 464 5.69 6.11 11.55
N GLY A 465 6.87 5.64 11.96
CA GLY A 465 7.08 5.34 13.37
C GLY A 465 7.13 6.57 14.26
N ALA A 466 7.64 7.72 13.78
CA ALA A 466 7.62 8.95 14.58
C ALA A 466 6.18 9.44 14.82
N SER A 467 5.29 9.30 13.83
CA SER A 467 3.87 9.63 14.00
C SER A 467 3.16 8.73 15.00
N SER A 468 3.56 7.46 15.10
CA SER A 468 2.91 6.48 15.98
C SER A 468 3.08 6.83 17.47
N PHE A 469 4.00 7.74 17.82
CA PHE A 469 4.20 8.25 19.18
C PHE A 469 3.46 9.57 19.44
N ILE A 470 2.64 10.06 18.50
CA ILE A 470 1.83 11.26 18.68
C ILE A 470 0.42 10.83 19.03
N ASN A 471 -0.07 11.33 20.16
CA ASN A 471 -1.41 11.00 20.62
C ASN A 471 -2.49 11.79 19.90
N HIS A 472 -3.70 11.24 19.92
CA HIS A 472 -4.90 11.91 19.44
C HIS A 472 -5.33 13.07 20.34
N SER A 473 -5.87 14.13 19.74
CA SER A 473 -6.76 15.10 20.39
C SER A 473 -7.77 15.66 19.38
N CYS A 474 -9.01 15.90 19.81
CA CYS A 474 -10.02 16.60 18.99
C CYS A 474 -9.64 18.06 18.77
N ASP A 475 -9.02 18.66 19.79
CA ASP A 475 -8.42 19.99 19.73
C ASP A 475 -6.91 19.81 19.60
N HIS A 476 -6.46 19.46 18.39
CA HIS A 476 -5.06 19.11 18.11
C HIS A 476 -4.21 20.36 17.85
N ASN A 477 -2.93 20.32 18.24
CA ASN A 477 -1.99 21.42 18.05
C ASN A 477 -1.08 21.25 16.81
N CYS A 478 -1.17 20.13 16.11
CA CYS A 478 -0.41 19.86 14.90
C CYS A 478 -1.29 19.35 13.77
N ASN A 479 -0.91 19.72 12.54
CA ASN A 479 -1.48 19.22 11.30
C ASN A 479 -0.51 18.25 10.63
N ARG A 480 -1.07 17.28 9.91
CA ARG A 480 -0.33 16.32 9.10
C ARG A 480 -0.53 16.63 7.62
N THR A 481 0.55 16.63 6.87
CA THR A 481 0.54 16.71 5.40
C THR A 481 1.46 15.64 4.81
N PHE A 482 1.23 15.32 3.54
CA PHE A 482 2.01 14.35 2.79
C PHE A 482 2.60 14.99 1.53
N ILE A 483 3.85 14.65 1.23
CA ILE A 483 4.53 14.96 -0.01
C ILE A 483 4.99 13.61 -0.55
N GLY A 484 4.14 12.98 -1.36
CA GLY A 484 4.29 11.58 -1.73
C GLY A 484 4.38 10.68 -0.49
N ASN A 485 5.41 9.82 -0.42
CA ASN A 485 5.65 8.91 0.69
C ASN A 485 6.28 9.57 1.95
N ARG A 486 6.46 10.91 1.95
CA ARG A 486 6.96 11.67 3.11
C ARG A 486 5.82 12.33 3.85
N MET A 487 5.76 12.13 5.16
CA MET A 487 4.87 12.83 6.07
C MET A 487 5.59 14.02 6.69
N VAL A 488 4.91 15.16 6.74
CA VAL A 488 5.33 16.36 7.46
C VAL A 488 4.28 16.69 8.52
N ILE A 489 4.74 16.99 9.74
CA ILE A 489 3.90 17.42 10.85
C ILE A 489 4.31 18.83 11.23
N SER A 490 3.34 19.75 11.19
CA SER A 490 3.57 21.17 11.48
C SER A 490 2.59 21.66 12.54
N THR A 491 3.05 22.54 13.43
CA THR A 491 2.21 23.15 14.46
C THR A 491 1.12 24.03 13.83
N ASN A 492 -0.10 23.96 14.34
CA ASN A 492 -1.23 24.80 13.88
C ASN A 492 -1.56 25.96 14.87
N ARG A 493 -0.90 25.95 16.02
CA ARG A 493 -0.89 26.96 17.08
C ARG A 493 0.42 26.85 17.86
N ASP A 494 0.70 27.83 18.72
CA ASP A 494 1.88 27.79 19.56
C ASP A 494 1.80 26.61 20.54
N VAL A 495 2.91 25.90 20.72
CA VAL A 495 3.06 24.76 21.63
C VAL A 495 3.97 25.19 22.78
N GLU A 496 3.45 25.16 24.00
CA GLU A 496 4.22 25.53 25.19
C GLU A 496 5.08 24.38 25.72
N VAL A 497 6.07 24.71 26.56
CA VAL A 497 6.93 23.71 27.23
C VAL A 497 6.16 23.03 28.34
N GLY A 498 6.10 21.71 28.31
CA GLY A 498 5.61 20.93 29.45
C GLY A 498 6.54 21.07 30.66
N PRO A 499 6.05 21.45 31.86
CA PRO A 499 6.86 21.29 33.06
C PRO A 499 7.00 19.80 33.40
N PHE A 500 8.21 19.36 33.69
CA PHE A 500 8.37 18.21 34.58
C PHE A 500 7.82 18.63 35.95
N GLY A 501 6.58 18.26 36.27
CA GLY A 501 6.12 18.17 37.66
C GLY A 501 5.16 19.22 38.22
N LEU A 502 4.37 19.97 37.44
CA LEU A 502 3.28 20.77 38.01
C LEU A 502 1.97 20.62 37.22
N GLN A 503 1.02 19.89 37.83
CA GLN A 503 -0.40 19.91 37.44
C GLN A 503 -0.95 21.32 37.63
N ARG A 504 -1.39 21.98 36.56
CA ARG A 504 -2.43 23.00 36.69
C ARG A 504 -3.79 22.31 36.71
N LYS A 505 -4.49 22.41 37.84
CA LYS A 505 -5.89 22.01 37.99
C LYS A 505 -6.78 23.02 37.26
N THR A 506 -7.14 22.75 36.01
CA THR A 506 -8.42 23.20 35.44
C THR A 506 -8.99 22.07 34.60
N SER A 507 -10.27 21.78 34.78
CA SER A 507 -10.96 20.61 34.24
C SER A 507 -11.24 20.65 32.74
N ASN A 508 -10.60 21.55 31.98
CA ASN A 508 -10.77 21.67 30.51
C ASN A 508 -9.47 21.90 29.71
N ASP A 509 -8.28 22.03 30.33
CA ASP A 509 -7.03 22.44 29.64
C ASP A 509 -5.87 21.42 29.69
N ASN A 510 -6.14 20.12 29.49
CA ASN A 510 -5.08 19.10 29.57
C ASN A 510 -4.25 18.92 28.26
N GLY A 511 -4.47 19.74 27.23
CA GLY A 511 -3.98 19.49 25.85
C GLY A 511 -2.79 20.33 25.35
N SER A 512 -2.41 21.42 26.01
CA SER A 512 -1.45 22.39 25.42
C SER A 512 0.02 21.91 25.34
N LEU A 513 0.35 20.75 25.96
CA LEU A 513 1.73 20.34 26.25
C LEU A 513 2.20 19.09 25.48
N LEU A 514 1.27 18.31 24.93
CA LEU A 514 1.53 17.08 24.19
C LEU A 514 1.55 17.39 22.70
N LEU A 515 2.45 16.80 21.93
CA LEU A 515 2.27 16.83 20.48
C LEU A 515 1.01 16.00 20.17
N GLN A 516 0.03 16.63 19.52
CA GLN A 516 -1.25 16.03 19.25
C GLN A 516 -1.65 16.30 17.81
N VAL A 517 -2.09 15.25 17.13
CA VAL A 517 -2.65 15.33 15.78
C VAL A 517 -4.10 14.87 15.81
N CYS A 518 -4.91 15.41 14.92
CA CYS A 518 -6.20 14.79 14.67
C CYS A 518 -5.95 13.39 14.10
N LEU A 519 -6.39 12.40 14.86
CA LEU A 519 -6.71 11.07 14.35
C LEU A 519 -8.24 11.03 14.23
N PRO A 520 -8.82 10.28 13.30
CA PRO A 520 -10.27 10.16 13.21
C PRO A 520 -10.79 9.58 14.52
N CYS A 521 -11.59 10.37 15.23
CA CYS A 521 -11.93 10.15 16.61
C CYS A 521 -13.37 9.68 16.75
N MET A 522 -13.63 8.77 17.69
CA MET A 522 -14.98 8.35 18.09
C MET A 522 -15.67 9.36 19.04
N CYS A 523 -14.98 10.42 19.43
CA CYS A 523 -15.39 11.44 20.40
C CYS A 523 -16.15 12.64 19.81
N CYS A 524 -16.10 12.85 18.50
CA CYS A 524 -16.89 13.87 17.81
C CYS A 524 -17.95 13.16 16.97
N SER A 525 -19.21 13.55 17.15
CA SER A 525 -20.38 13.11 16.38
C SER A 525 -20.30 13.35 14.87
N HIS A 526 -19.21 13.93 14.37
CA HIS A 526 -18.80 13.89 12.97
C HIS A 526 -17.99 12.60 12.74
N VAL A 527 -18.72 11.50 12.60
CA VAL A 527 -18.20 10.27 12.04
C VAL A 527 -17.70 10.61 10.64
N ASN A 528 -16.39 10.85 10.50
CA ASN A 528 -15.77 10.76 9.19
C ASN A 528 -15.73 9.27 8.88
N LEU A 529 -16.85 8.77 8.34
CA LEU A 529 -17.07 7.38 7.97
C LEU A 529 -15.82 6.84 7.27
N ASN A 530 -15.14 7.67 6.46
CA ASN A 530 -13.92 7.36 5.72
C ASN A 530 -12.81 6.62 6.50
N LEU A 531 -12.62 6.79 7.82
CA LEU A 531 -11.60 6.01 8.53
C LEU A 531 -12.06 4.68 9.14
N ILE A 532 -13.34 4.59 9.49
CA ILE A 532 -13.97 3.29 9.75
C ILE A 532 -14.10 2.53 8.42
N LEU A 533 -14.30 3.25 7.31
CA LEU A 533 -14.32 2.80 5.90
C LEU A 533 -12.95 2.38 5.36
N SER A 534 -11.86 3.02 5.81
CA SER A 534 -10.49 2.71 5.34
C SER A 534 -9.74 1.72 6.23
N ASN A 535 -10.02 1.64 7.53
CA ASN A 535 -9.71 0.43 8.32
C ASN A 535 -10.60 -0.73 7.91
N SER A 536 -11.74 -0.42 7.30
CA SER A 536 -12.45 -1.40 6.51
C SER A 536 -11.93 -1.53 5.10
N LEU A 537 -10.73 -1.13 4.67
CA LEU A 537 -10.13 -1.72 3.44
C LEU A 537 -9.79 -3.20 3.60
N LEU A 538 -9.73 -3.73 4.83
CA LEU A 538 -9.76 -5.18 5.11
C LEU A 538 -11.20 -5.76 5.05
N ILE A 539 -12.20 -4.90 5.16
CA ILE A 539 -13.62 -5.23 5.15
C ILE A 539 -14.30 -4.79 3.84
N TYR A 540 -13.74 -3.93 2.98
CA TYR A 540 -14.27 -3.34 1.75
C TYR A 540 -13.74 -4.13 0.55
N SER A 541 -12.51 -4.65 0.68
CA SER A 541 -12.04 -5.82 -0.06
C SER A 541 -12.86 -7.09 0.24
N LEU A 542 -13.76 -7.07 1.22
CA LEU A 542 -14.63 -8.19 1.62
C LEU A 542 -16.15 -7.86 1.65
N ASN A 543 -16.57 -6.58 1.70
CA ASN A 543 -17.97 -6.15 1.91
C ASN A 543 -18.47 -5.13 0.87
N PHE A 544 -17.67 -4.58 -0.05
CA PHE A 544 -18.19 -3.51 -0.93
C PHE A 544 -18.97 -3.99 -2.17
N PHE A 545 -19.25 -5.29 -2.31
CA PHE A 545 -20.19 -5.83 -3.31
C PHE A 545 -21.22 -6.77 -2.67
N ILE A 546 -22.25 -6.21 -2.05
CA ILE A 546 -23.43 -6.97 -1.66
C ILE A 546 -24.69 -6.21 -2.11
N TYR A 547 -25.01 -6.33 -3.38
CA TYR A 547 -26.38 -6.17 -3.89
C TYR A 547 -26.71 -7.40 -4.74
N SER A 548 -27.10 -8.48 -4.06
CA SER A 548 -27.90 -9.57 -4.65
C SER A 548 -28.71 -10.28 -3.56
N GLU A 549 -29.81 -10.92 -3.94
CA GLU A 549 -30.83 -11.56 -3.08
C GLU A 549 -30.33 -12.67 -2.13
N LEU A 550 -29.04 -13.00 -2.10
CA LEU A 550 -28.45 -13.97 -1.15
C LEU A 550 -28.39 -13.47 0.31
N VAL A 551 -28.62 -12.17 0.55
CA VAL A 551 -28.42 -11.52 1.86
C VAL A 551 -29.40 -11.97 2.95
N THR A 552 -30.61 -12.40 2.59
CA THR A 552 -31.64 -12.71 3.60
C THR A 552 -31.30 -13.96 4.42
N ASN A 553 -30.57 -14.92 3.84
CA ASN A 553 -30.10 -16.12 4.56
C ASN A 553 -28.74 -15.90 5.26
N PHE A 554 -27.92 -14.98 4.73
CA PHE A 554 -26.59 -14.60 5.22
C PHE A 554 -26.63 -13.93 6.60
N VAL A 555 -27.53 -12.96 6.79
CA VAL A 555 -27.65 -12.20 8.05
C VAL A 555 -28.14 -13.09 9.21
N SER A 556 -29.03 -14.05 8.94
CA SER A 556 -29.65 -14.90 9.97
C SER A 556 -28.69 -15.92 10.62
N ASN A 557 -27.76 -16.49 9.86
CA ASN A 557 -26.84 -17.52 10.37
C ASN A 557 -25.56 -16.91 10.97
N PHE A 558 -25.05 -15.82 10.41
CA PHE A 558 -23.90 -15.10 10.96
C PHE A 558 -24.27 -14.35 12.26
N ALA A 559 -25.49 -13.80 12.35
CA ALA A 559 -26.00 -13.23 13.60
C ALA A 559 -26.01 -14.25 14.76
N LYS A 560 -26.28 -15.53 14.50
CA LYS A 560 -26.28 -16.60 15.53
C LYS A 560 -24.88 -16.92 16.06
N ILE A 561 -23.87 -16.94 15.17
CA ILE A 561 -22.46 -17.15 15.54
C ILE A 561 -21.94 -15.91 16.30
N PHE A 562 -22.26 -14.71 15.81
CA PHE A 562 -21.92 -13.44 16.45
C PHE A 562 -22.57 -13.27 17.84
N LEU A 563 -23.84 -13.67 17.99
CA LEU A 563 -24.54 -13.68 19.29
C LEU A 563 -23.93 -14.69 20.27
N LYS A 564 -23.36 -15.80 19.78
CA LYS A 564 -22.61 -16.77 20.61
C LYS A 564 -21.27 -16.20 21.11
N ILE A 565 -20.51 -15.53 20.24
CA ILE A 565 -19.20 -14.93 20.56
C ILE A 565 -19.37 -13.71 21.50
N LYS A 566 -20.41 -12.88 21.32
CA LYS A 566 -20.62 -11.65 22.09
C LYS A 566 -21.24 -11.82 23.47
N LYS A 567 -21.91 -12.94 23.76
CA LYS A 567 -22.53 -13.19 25.09
C LYS A 567 -21.49 -13.29 26.23
N LYS A 568 -20.19 -13.39 25.89
CA LYS A 568 -19.08 -13.51 26.84
C LYS A 568 -18.31 -12.21 27.13
N THR A 569 -18.46 -11.12 26.36
CA THR A 569 -17.41 -10.07 26.29
C THR A 569 -17.81 -8.60 26.50
N PHE A 570 -19.08 -8.22 26.67
CA PHE A 570 -19.48 -6.80 26.84
C PHE A 570 -20.59 -6.58 27.90
N ASP A 571 -20.53 -5.44 28.60
CA ASP A 571 -21.59 -4.94 29.49
C ASP A 571 -22.84 -4.47 28.71
N ASP A 572 -24.03 -4.70 29.30
CA ASP A 572 -25.38 -4.62 28.69
C ASP A 572 -25.69 -3.32 27.89
N LEU A 573 -25.10 -2.18 28.24
CA LEU A 573 -25.44 -0.89 27.63
C LEU A 573 -24.95 -0.76 26.18
N ASN A 574 -23.76 -1.31 25.87
CA ASN A 574 -23.21 -1.30 24.51
C ASN A 574 -23.91 -2.32 23.59
N TYR A 575 -24.50 -3.36 24.19
CA TYR A 575 -25.30 -4.35 23.49
C TYR A 575 -26.64 -3.73 23.03
N GLN A 576 -27.31 -2.98 23.90
CA GLN A 576 -28.58 -2.32 23.57
C GLN A 576 -28.46 -1.27 22.47
N LEU A 577 -27.39 -0.46 22.48
CA LEU A 577 -27.16 0.56 21.44
C LEU A 577 -26.94 -0.06 20.05
N LEU A 578 -26.27 -1.21 20.00
CA LEU A 578 -26.01 -1.95 18.77
C LEU A 578 -27.27 -2.67 18.25
N VAL A 579 -28.10 -3.22 19.14
CA VAL A 579 -29.40 -3.80 18.77
C VAL A 579 -30.34 -2.74 18.20
N VAL A 580 -30.33 -1.53 18.75
CA VAL A 580 -31.10 -0.39 18.21
C VAL A 580 -30.58 0.03 16.82
N LEU A 581 -29.26 0.03 16.61
CA LEU A 581 -28.67 0.31 15.29
C LEU A 581 -28.97 -0.79 14.26
N LEU A 582 -28.96 -2.07 14.65
CA LEU A 582 -29.23 -3.18 13.75
C LEU A 582 -30.74 -3.34 13.44
N SER A 583 -31.60 -3.11 14.41
CA SER A 583 -33.07 -3.10 14.22
C SER A 583 -33.57 -1.93 13.37
N SER A 584 -32.76 -0.88 13.20
CA SER A 584 -33.05 0.19 12.24
C SER A 584 -32.79 -0.19 10.77
N TYR A 585 -32.02 -1.25 10.53
CA TYR A 585 -31.71 -1.78 9.19
C TYR A 585 -32.59 -2.98 8.80
N ASP A 586 -33.07 -3.78 9.77
CA ASP A 586 -34.00 -4.88 9.53
C ASP A 586 -34.96 -5.05 10.71
N LYS A 587 -36.26 -4.90 10.46
CA LYS A 587 -37.32 -4.99 11.48
C LYS A 587 -37.55 -6.42 12.01
N THR A 588 -36.91 -7.43 11.44
CA THR A 588 -37.00 -8.82 11.91
C THR A 588 -35.95 -9.19 12.96
N ILE A 589 -35.02 -8.26 13.28
CA ILE A 589 -33.96 -8.45 14.28
C ILE A 589 -34.43 -8.15 15.72
N THR A 590 -35.46 -7.32 15.89
CA THR A 590 -36.22 -7.20 17.16
C THR A 590 -37.06 -8.44 17.39
#